data_AF-A0A7C1GZV6-F1
#
_entry.id   AF-A0A7C1GZV6-F1
#
_cell.length_a   1.000
_cell.length_b   1.000
_cell.length_c   1.000
_cell.angle_alpha   90.00
_cell.angle_beta   90.00
_cell.angle_gamma   90.00
#
_symmetry.space_group_name_H-M   'P 1'
#
loop_
_entity.id
_entity.type
_entity.pdbx_description
1 polymer ?
#
loop_
_entity_poly.entity_id
_entity_poly.type
_entity_poly.pdbx_seq_one_letter_code
_entity_poly.pdbx_strand_id
1 'polypeptide(L)'
;MLFSMKSMYPEYLNDLSVIFCPSSPEDHSTLLQPGGDWVDEDGRVALDRLDGDPRNGLYDPGMGIRPADRSYAYIGWAVPDNAWLIPVVWGQGFFLGKYFNLVVQPWLTGNYDTVEQRNDQDFSFTHLGNAVIEPNTELTLYRLREGVERFMITDINNPGAANMAQSELPIMWDKIGTQVEMFNHIPGGANVLYMDGHVTFNRWIPNPDAPDDAGGTEQETFPVSLAWGILAELALSEQESL
;
A
#
# COMPACT_ATOMS: atom_id res chain seq x y z
N MET A 1 3.80 -5.70 -0.27
CA MET A 1 4.35 -4.59 0.53
C MET A 1 4.58 -5.10 1.95
N LEU A 2 5.37 -4.41 2.77
CA LEU A 2 5.56 -4.83 4.16
C LEU A 2 4.42 -4.27 5.00
N PHE A 3 3.23 -4.85 4.83
CA PHE A 3 2.08 -4.56 5.65
C PHE A 3 2.37 -4.99 7.09
N SER A 4 2.40 -4.02 8.00
CA SER A 4 2.57 -4.26 9.42
C SER A 4 1.27 -3.93 10.14
N MET A 5 0.59 -4.96 10.62
CA MET A 5 -0.63 -4.86 11.41
C MET A 5 -0.41 -4.08 12.70
N LYS A 6 0.79 -4.18 13.27
CA LYS A 6 1.26 -3.43 14.45
C LYS A 6 1.42 -1.93 14.20
N SER A 7 1.19 -1.44 12.98
CA SER A 7 1.33 -0.02 12.64
C SER A 7 0.17 0.53 11.81
N MET A 8 -0.94 -0.22 11.68
CA MET A 8 -2.07 0.26 10.90
C MET A 8 -2.77 1.44 11.58
N TYR A 9 -3.05 2.49 10.83
CA TYR A 9 -3.86 3.65 11.25
C TYR A 9 -5.33 3.41 10.86
N PRO A 10 -6.34 3.87 11.65
CA PRO A 10 -6.25 4.56 12.94
C PRO A 10 -6.13 3.63 14.16
N GLU A 11 -6.37 2.32 14.00
CA GLU A 11 -6.31 1.33 15.08
C GLU A 11 -5.56 0.07 14.66
N TYR A 12 -4.93 -0.61 15.63
CA TYR A 12 -4.39 -1.94 15.45
C TYR A 12 -5.50 -2.93 15.10
N LEU A 13 -5.20 -3.85 14.19
CA LEU A 13 -6.19 -4.78 13.67
C LEU A 13 -6.63 -5.81 14.73
N ASN A 14 -7.78 -5.58 15.35
CA ASN A 14 -8.35 -6.48 16.36
C ASN A 14 -9.31 -7.54 15.77
N ASP A 15 -9.80 -7.35 14.54
CA ASP A 15 -10.59 -8.32 13.79
C ASP A 15 -9.84 -8.74 12.54
N LEU A 16 -9.34 -9.98 12.51
CA LEU A 16 -8.60 -10.51 11.37
C LEU A 16 -9.47 -10.74 10.14
N SER A 17 -10.79 -10.81 10.27
CA SER A 17 -11.67 -11.03 9.12
C SER A 17 -11.57 -9.89 8.10
N VAL A 18 -11.16 -8.71 8.54
CA VAL A 18 -11.12 -7.50 7.70
C VAL A 18 -9.90 -7.43 6.78
N ILE A 19 -8.91 -8.33 6.90
CA ILE A 19 -7.80 -8.42 5.92
C ILE A 19 -8.20 -9.16 4.66
N PHE A 20 -9.41 -9.74 4.64
CA PHE A 20 -9.93 -10.49 3.51
C PHE A 20 -11.08 -9.75 2.88
N CYS A 21 -11.01 -9.56 1.57
CA CYS A 21 -12.17 -9.14 0.81
C CYS A 21 -13.12 -10.35 0.68
N PRO A 22 -14.40 -10.23 1.07
CA PRO A 22 -15.37 -11.33 0.94
C PRO A 22 -15.60 -11.77 -0.52
N SER A 23 -15.25 -10.92 -1.48
CA SER A 23 -15.32 -11.22 -2.91
C SER A 23 -14.00 -11.70 -3.50
N SER A 24 -12.93 -11.74 -2.70
CA SER A 24 -11.64 -12.28 -3.12
C SER A 24 -11.83 -13.72 -3.61
N PRO A 25 -11.22 -14.09 -4.76
CA PRO A 25 -11.31 -15.45 -5.28
C PRO A 25 -10.52 -16.47 -4.46
N GLU A 26 -9.75 -16.02 -3.48
CA GLU A 26 -8.90 -16.86 -2.64
C GLU A 26 -9.70 -17.46 -1.48
N ASP A 27 -9.48 -18.75 -1.18
CA ASP A 27 -10.08 -19.39 -0.01
C ASP A 27 -9.30 -19.04 1.26
N HIS A 28 -9.90 -18.16 2.07
CA HIS A 28 -9.30 -17.68 3.32
C HIS A 28 -9.66 -18.53 4.55
N SER A 29 -10.61 -19.46 4.41
CA SER A 29 -11.11 -20.28 5.53
C SER A 29 -10.05 -21.22 6.09
N THR A 30 -9.09 -21.60 5.26
CA THR A 30 -7.96 -22.48 5.62
C THR A 30 -6.82 -21.74 6.32
N LEU A 31 -6.79 -20.41 6.27
CA LEU A 31 -5.71 -19.60 6.85
C LEU A 31 -5.91 -19.37 8.35
N LEU A 32 -7.16 -19.18 8.78
CA LEU A 32 -7.53 -18.84 10.16
C LEU A 32 -7.97 -20.05 11.02
N GLN A 33 -7.99 -21.26 10.46
CA GLN A 33 -8.29 -22.47 11.24
C GLN A 33 -7.08 -22.87 12.11
N PRO A 34 -7.28 -23.56 13.25
CA PRO A 34 -6.17 -24.11 14.03
C PRO A 34 -5.25 -24.99 13.19
N GLY A 35 -3.94 -24.73 13.24
CA GLY A 35 -2.93 -25.38 12.38
C GLY A 35 -2.89 -24.84 10.94
N GLY A 36 -3.61 -23.76 10.63
CA GLY A 36 -3.51 -23.02 9.38
C GLY A 36 -2.29 -22.11 9.32
N ASP A 37 -2.14 -21.36 8.23
CA ASP A 37 -0.94 -20.53 8.02
C ASP A 37 -0.78 -19.44 9.07
N TRP A 38 -1.89 -18.85 9.53
CA TRP A 38 -1.90 -17.70 10.44
C TRP A 38 -2.33 -18.02 11.87
N VAL A 39 -2.64 -19.28 12.15
CA VAL A 39 -3.11 -19.74 13.46
C VAL A 39 -2.43 -21.06 13.83
N ASP A 40 -1.81 -21.12 15.00
CA ASP A 40 -1.12 -22.33 15.48
C ASP A 40 -2.09 -23.49 15.80
N GLU A 41 -1.57 -24.69 16.11
CA GLU A 41 -2.39 -25.86 16.45
C GLU A 41 -3.30 -25.63 17.68
N ASP A 42 -2.93 -24.71 18.57
CA ASP A 42 -3.69 -24.33 19.77
C ASP A 42 -4.75 -23.25 19.49
N GLY A 43 -4.85 -22.75 18.25
CA GLY A 43 -5.80 -21.70 17.88
C GLY A 43 -5.31 -20.27 18.16
N ARG A 44 -4.02 -20.05 18.45
CA ARG A 44 -3.46 -18.70 18.65
C ARG A 44 -3.04 -18.07 17.34
N VAL A 45 -3.35 -16.79 17.18
CA VAL A 45 -2.93 -15.97 16.03
C VAL A 45 -1.41 -15.81 16.03
N ALA A 46 -0.78 -16.21 14.94
CA ALA A 46 0.64 -16.00 14.69
C ALA A 46 0.87 -14.62 14.06
N LEU A 47 0.77 -13.55 14.86
CA LEU A 47 0.94 -12.15 14.40
C LEU A 47 2.25 -11.94 13.61
N ASP A 48 3.33 -12.58 14.02
CA ASP A 48 4.63 -12.44 13.35
C ASP A 48 4.64 -13.07 11.95
N ARG A 49 3.78 -14.07 11.69
CA ARG A 49 3.55 -14.60 10.34
C ARG A 49 2.74 -13.66 9.49
N LEU A 50 1.72 -13.03 10.08
CA LEU A 50 0.86 -12.05 9.40
C LEU A 50 1.65 -10.80 8.97
N ASP A 51 2.55 -10.33 9.84
CA ASP A 51 3.43 -9.17 9.60
C ASP A 51 4.68 -9.52 8.75
N GLY A 52 4.90 -10.80 8.44
CA GLY A 52 6.14 -11.24 7.77
C GLY A 52 7.41 -10.89 8.56
N ASP A 53 7.33 -10.97 9.89
CA ASP A 53 8.39 -10.61 10.83
C ASP A 53 9.07 -11.87 11.39
N PRO A 54 10.27 -12.23 10.92
CA PRO A 54 10.89 -13.49 11.32
C PRO A 54 11.61 -13.40 12.68
N ARG A 55 11.62 -12.24 13.35
CA ARG A 55 12.36 -12.03 14.61
C ARG A 55 11.99 -13.01 15.72
N ASN A 56 10.73 -13.42 15.79
CA ASN A 56 10.23 -14.32 16.82
C ASN A 56 10.30 -15.81 16.43
N GLY A 57 10.86 -16.12 15.25
CA GLY A 57 11.12 -17.48 14.78
C GLY A 57 9.88 -18.29 14.37
N LEU A 58 8.69 -17.68 14.42
CA LEU A 58 7.46 -18.28 13.91
C LEU A 58 7.30 -18.12 12.39
N TYR A 59 8.11 -17.26 11.78
CA TYR A 59 8.20 -17.04 10.34
C TYR A 59 9.66 -17.11 9.89
N ASP A 60 9.89 -17.70 8.73
CA ASP A 60 11.14 -17.65 7.96
C ASP A 60 10.74 -17.29 6.52
N PRO A 61 11.42 -16.33 5.84
CA PRO A 61 11.16 -16.01 4.44
C PRO A 61 11.09 -17.24 3.51
N GLY A 62 11.85 -18.30 3.79
CA GLY A 62 11.80 -19.56 3.04
C GLY A 62 10.51 -20.38 3.23
N MET A 63 9.65 -20.04 4.19
CA MET A 63 8.37 -20.72 4.44
C MET A 63 7.26 -20.35 3.45
N GLY A 64 7.47 -19.33 2.60
CA GLY A 64 6.50 -18.96 1.56
C GLY A 64 5.14 -18.52 2.13
N ILE A 65 5.14 -17.76 3.24
CA ILE A 65 3.89 -17.26 3.82
C ILE A 65 3.30 -16.19 2.90
N ARG A 66 1.97 -16.26 2.72
CA ARG A 66 1.21 -15.22 2.03
C ARG A 66 0.99 -14.08 3.03
N PRO A 67 1.58 -12.89 2.84
CA PRO A 67 1.43 -11.76 3.75
C PRO A 67 -0.03 -11.30 3.83
N ALA A 68 -0.41 -10.56 4.87
CA ALA A 68 -1.80 -10.16 5.09
C ALA A 68 -2.35 -9.13 4.06
N ASP A 69 -1.51 -8.60 3.17
CA ASP A 69 -1.88 -7.65 2.10
C ASP A 69 -2.44 -8.33 0.82
N ARG A 70 -3.11 -9.48 0.95
CA ARG A 70 -3.63 -10.24 -0.21
C ARG A 70 -4.82 -9.55 -0.86
N SER A 71 -5.78 -9.17 -0.03
CA SER A 71 -7.01 -8.52 -0.50
C SER A 71 -6.86 -7.01 -0.50
N TYR A 72 -6.14 -6.43 0.45
CA TYR A 72 -6.10 -5.00 0.63
C TYR A 72 -4.66 -4.47 0.62
N ALA A 73 -4.48 -3.33 -0.03
CA ALA A 73 -3.27 -2.54 0.08
C ALA A 73 -3.44 -1.51 1.20
N TYR A 74 -2.48 -1.48 2.10
CA TYR A 74 -2.28 -0.40 3.07
C TYR A 74 -0.80 -0.07 3.09
N ILE A 75 -0.48 1.17 2.76
CA ILE A 75 0.91 1.63 2.65
C ILE A 75 1.38 2.35 3.90
N GLY A 76 0.49 2.95 4.69
CA GLY A 76 0.88 3.70 5.88
C GLY A 76 1.35 5.13 5.62
N TRP A 77 1.53 5.58 4.38
CA TRP A 77 1.84 6.97 4.03
C TRP A 77 0.70 7.65 3.26
N ALA A 78 0.53 8.95 3.50
CA ALA A 78 -0.39 9.80 2.76
C ALA A 78 0.19 10.08 1.37
N VAL A 79 -0.45 9.53 0.34
CA VAL A 79 -0.18 9.86 -1.06
C VAL A 79 -1.32 10.76 -1.54
N PRO A 80 -1.08 12.06 -1.71
CA PRO A 80 -2.13 13.01 -2.04
C PRO A 80 -2.54 12.97 -3.52
N ASP A 81 -1.62 12.58 -4.40
CA ASP A 81 -1.82 12.71 -5.84
C ASP A 81 -1.08 11.59 -6.59
N ASN A 82 -1.70 11.07 -7.64
CA ASN A 82 -1.13 10.01 -8.49
C ASN A 82 0.16 10.45 -9.19
N ALA A 83 0.30 11.74 -9.49
CA ALA A 83 1.49 12.32 -10.09
C ALA A 83 2.76 12.05 -9.27
N TRP A 84 2.65 11.75 -7.97
CA TRP A 84 3.82 11.43 -7.12
C TRP A 84 4.39 10.04 -7.38
N LEU A 85 3.63 9.17 -8.06
CA LEU A 85 4.02 7.79 -8.38
C LEU A 85 4.61 7.66 -9.78
N ILE A 86 4.49 8.70 -10.60
CA ILE A 86 4.86 8.72 -12.01
C ILE A 86 6.13 9.55 -12.18
N PRO A 87 7.22 9.04 -12.77
CA PRO A 87 7.26 7.80 -13.54
C PRO A 87 7.51 6.57 -12.66
N VAL A 88 6.92 5.44 -13.05
CA VAL A 88 7.13 4.13 -12.40
C VAL A 88 8.43 3.52 -12.92
N VAL A 89 9.56 3.94 -12.35
CA VAL A 89 10.90 3.48 -12.80
C VAL A 89 11.66 2.86 -11.65
N TRP A 90 12.28 1.70 -11.91
CA TRP A 90 13.05 0.98 -10.91
C TRP A 90 14.19 1.83 -10.33
N GLY A 91 14.34 1.80 -9.01
CA GLY A 91 15.33 2.61 -8.30
C GLY A 91 15.01 4.11 -8.26
N GLN A 92 13.86 4.53 -8.78
CA GLN A 92 13.43 5.91 -8.89
C GLN A 92 12.04 6.11 -8.25
N GLY A 93 11.71 7.36 -7.89
CA GLY A 93 10.45 7.67 -7.22
C GLY A 93 10.34 7.13 -5.78
N PHE A 94 9.14 7.20 -5.21
CA PHE A 94 8.91 6.77 -3.83
C PHE A 94 8.99 5.26 -3.66
N PHE A 95 8.09 4.48 -4.28
CA PHE A 95 7.98 3.04 -4.02
C PHE A 95 9.20 2.23 -4.48
N LEU A 96 9.55 2.32 -5.77
CA LEU A 96 10.64 1.52 -6.36
C LEU A 96 12.03 2.09 -6.05
N GLY A 97 12.12 3.35 -5.64
CA GLY A 97 13.37 4.00 -5.26
C GLY A 97 13.53 4.10 -3.75
N LYS A 98 12.96 5.16 -3.16
CA LYS A 98 13.19 5.53 -1.77
C LYS A 98 12.74 4.45 -0.77
N TYR A 99 11.50 3.98 -0.89
CA TYR A 99 10.89 2.99 -0.03
C TYR A 99 11.60 1.63 -0.17
N PHE A 100 11.89 1.20 -1.40
CA PHE A 100 12.67 -0.03 -1.62
C PHE A 100 14.01 0.00 -0.86
N ASN A 101 14.80 1.07 -1.04
CA ASN A 101 16.11 1.18 -0.39
C ASN A 101 16.02 1.33 1.14
N LEU A 102 14.98 1.99 1.65
CA LEU A 102 14.84 2.26 3.08
C LEU A 102 14.16 1.14 3.86
N VAL A 103 13.28 0.37 3.22
CA VAL A 103 12.38 -0.56 3.91
C VAL A 103 12.56 -1.96 3.36
N VAL A 104 12.41 -2.15 2.05
CA VAL A 104 12.47 -3.49 1.43
C VAL A 104 13.88 -4.10 1.52
N GLN A 105 14.91 -3.37 1.09
CA GLN A 105 16.29 -3.88 1.12
C GLN A 105 16.77 -4.22 2.55
N PRO A 106 16.57 -3.37 3.58
CA PRO A 106 16.91 -3.74 4.95
C PRO A 106 16.17 -4.98 5.44
N TRP A 107 14.88 -5.13 5.11
CA TRP A 107 14.11 -6.34 5.43
C TRP A 107 14.74 -7.58 4.80
N LEU A 108 15.09 -7.54 3.51
CA LEU A 108 15.77 -8.65 2.82
C LEU A 108 17.13 -9.02 3.43
N THR A 109 17.82 -8.05 4.04
CA THR A 109 19.11 -8.25 4.70
C THR A 109 19.01 -8.60 6.19
N GLY A 110 17.80 -8.81 6.71
CA GLY A 110 17.58 -9.19 8.10
C GLY A 110 17.58 -8.04 9.11
N ASN A 111 17.53 -6.78 8.66
CA ASN A 111 17.60 -5.60 9.52
C ASN A 111 16.20 -5.10 9.92
N TYR A 112 15.41 -5.97 10.53
CA TYR A 112 13.98 -5.75 10.80
C TYR A 112 13.68 -4.60 11.78
N ASP A 113 14.54 -4.37 12.78
CA ASP A 113 14.36 -3.22 13.71
C ASP A 113 14.49 -1.88 12.97
N THR A 114 15.39 -1.79 11.99
CA THR A 114 15.53 -0.61 11.15
C THR A 114 14.29 -0.40 10.27
N VAL A 115 13.69 -1.49 9.78
CA VAL A 115 12.46 -1.46 8.98
C VAL A 115 11.31 -0.92 9.80
N GLU A 116 11.09 -1.45 11.00
CA GLU A 116 10.03 -1.01 11.91
C GLU A 116 10.17 0.47 12.26
N GLN A 117 11.38 0.93 12.61
CA GLN A 117 11.63 2.34 12.91
C GLN A 117 11.36 3.26 11.73
N ARG A 118 11.71 2.82 10.51
CA ARG A 118 11.51 3.61 9.29
C ARG A 118 10.04 3.63 8.87
N ASN A 119 9.30 2.54 9.08
CA ASN A 119 7.87 2.49 8.81
C ASN A 119 7.03 3.48 9.63
N ASP A 120 7.59 4.09 10.68
CA ASP A 120 6.93 5.13 11.49
C ASP A 120 7.40 6.56 11.17
N GLN A 121 8.25 6.72 10.16
CA GLN A 121 8.84 8.02 9.79
C GLN A 121 8.25 8.57 8.50
N ASP A 122 8.28 9.90 8.39
CA ASP A 122 8.03 10.60 7.13
C ASP A 122 9.27 10.45 6.22
N PHE A 123 9.04 10.43 4.90
CA PHE A 123 10.12 10.25 3.93
C PHE A 123 10.14 11.33 2.87
N SER A 124 11.31 11.95 2.68
CA SER A 124 11.56 12.79 1.51
C SER A 124 12.25 12.01 0.39
N PHE A 125 11.81 12.22 -0.84
CA PHE A 125 12.43 11.68 -2.04
C PHE A 125 12.49 12.75 -3.14
N THR A 126 13.45 12.60 -4.04
CA THR A 126 13.59 13.48 -5.19
C THR A 126 12.76 12.90 -6.34
N HIS A 127 11.74 13.64 -6.76
CA HIS A 127 10.89 13.30 -7.88
C HIS A 127 11.59 13.60 -9.21
N LEU A 128 11.46 12.72 -10.20
CA LEU A 128 12.13 12.86 -11.49
C LEU A 128 11.48 13.87 -12.42
N GLY A 129 10.27 14.26 -12.08
CA GLY A 129 9.44 15.16 -12.84
C GLY A 129 8.52 14.42 -13.81
N ASN A 130 7.43 15.08 -14.15
CA ASN A 130 6.42 14.64 -15.10
C ASN A 130 5.65 15.88 -15.61
N ALA A 131 4.44 15.70 -16.13
CA ALA A 131 3.65 16.82 -16.65
C ALA A 131 3.16 17.82 -15.57
N VAL A 132 3.17 17.42 -14.28
CA VAL A 132 2.63 18.19 -13.14
C VAL A 132 3.73 18.64 -12.18
N ILE A 133 4.78 17.83 -12.04
CA ILE A 133 5.86 18.03 -11.07
C ILE A 133 7.15 18.31 -11.82
N GLU A 134 7.85 19.37 -11.44
CA GLU A 134 9.15 19.70 -12.04
C GLU A 134 10.22 18.66 -11.69
N PRO A 135 11.17 18.37 -12.61
CA PRO A 135 12.29 17.48 -12.33
C PRO A 135 13.12 17.93 -11.12
N ASN A 136 13.57 16.97 -10.31
CA ASN A 136 14.35 17.17 -9.09
C ASN A 136 13.59 17.89 -7.96
N THR A 137 12.26 17.92 -8.00
CA THR A 137 11.44 18.40 -6.88
C THR A 137 11.59 17.46 -5.69
N GLU A 138 11.90 18.00 -4.51
CA GLU A 138 11.87 17.21 -3.27
C GLU A 138 10.42 17.14 -2.75
N LEU A 139 9.91 15.93 -2.62
CA LEU A 139 8.57 15.64 -2.10
C LEU A 139 8.69 14.87 -0.79
N THR A 140 7.80 15.17 0.17
CA THR A 140 7.72 14.47 1.45
C THR A 140 6.42 13.68 1.54
N LEU A 141 6.52 12.35 1.63
CA LEU A 141 5.38 11.52 2.04
C LEU A 141 5.31 11.49 3.55
N TYR A 142 4.21 11.99 4.07
CA TYR A 142 3.93 11.97 5.50
C TYR A 142 3.32 10.61 5.89
N ARG A 143 3.77 10.07 7.02
CA ARG A 143 3.15 8.89 7.61
C ARG A 143 1.70 9.20 7.98
N LEU A 144 0.77 8.31 7.63
CA LEU A 144 -0.63 8.37 8.06
C LEU A 144 -0.72 8.42 9.58
N ARG A 145 -1.29 9.51 10.08
CA ARG A 145 -1.54 9.80 11.49
C ARG A 145 -2.65 10.83 11.57
N GLU A 146 -3.30 10.94 12.72
CA GLU A 146 -4.37 11.93 12.92
C GLU A 146 -3.83 13.34 12.64
N GLY A 147 -4.54 14.12 11.82
CA GLY A 147 -4.15 15.48 11.48
C GLY A 147 -3.15 15.60 10.32
N VAL A 148 -2.72 14.50 9.70
CA VAL A 148 -1.78 14.53 8.56
C VAL A 148 -2.35 15.23 7.33
N GLU A 149 -3.68 15.20 7.16
CA GLU A 149 -4.39 15.86 6.07
C GLU A 149 -4.08 17.37 5.99
N ARG A 150 -3.70 17.98 7.12
CA ARG A 150 -3.41 19.41 7.22
C ARG A 150 -2.22 19.83 6.37
N PHE A 151 -1.31 18.90 6.08
CA PHE A 151 -0.18 19.13 5.18
C PHE A 151 -0.58 19.08 3.70
N MET A 152 -1.80 18.61 3.40
CA MET A 152 -2.35 18.55 2.04
C MET A 152 -3.29 19.72 1.74
N ILE A 153 -3.60 20.56 2.73
CA ILE A 153 -4.47 21.74 2.56
C ILE A 153 -3.68 22.86 1.89
N THR A 154 -4.08 23.21 0.66
CA THR A 154 -3.48 24.32 -0.10
C THR A 154 -4.14 25.67 0.18
N ASP A 155 -5.41 25.70 0.58
CA ASP A 155 -6.13 26.92 1.00
C ASP A 155 -6.38 26.94 2.52
N ILE A 156 -5.46 27.55 3.25
CA ILE A 156 -5.53 27.68 4.72
C ILE A 156 -6.69 28.58 5.20
N ASN A 157 -7.28 29.39 4.33
CA ASN A 157 -8.37 30.29 4.71
C ASN A 157 -9.76 29.64 4.61
N ASN A 158 -9.82 28.40 4.10
CA ASN A 158 -11.05 27.63 4.03
C ASN A 158 -11.13 26.63 5.20
N PRO A 159 -11.93 26.89 6.25
CA PRO A 159 -12.06 26.01 7.40
C PRO A 159 -12.65 24.62 7.07
N GLY A 160 -13.30 24.46 5.91
CA GLY A 160 -13.78 23.16 5.41
C GLY A 160 -12.72 22.35 4.64
N ALA A 161 -11.57 22.94 4.32
CA ALA A 161 -10.55 22.28 3.50
C ALA A 161 -9.93 21.05 4.17
N ALA A 162 -9.89 21.00 5.50
CA ALA A 162 -9.44 19.82 6.23
C ALA A 162 -10.37 18.62 6.00
N ASN A 163 -11.69 18.83 6.06
CA ASN A 163 -12.65 17.75 5.80
C ASN A 163 -12.55 17.26 4.34
N MET A 164 -12.40 18.18 3.38
CA MET A 164 -12.18 17.82 1.97
C MET A 164 -10.90 16.99 1.79
N ALA A 165 -9.80 17.40 2.44
CA ALA A 165 -8.55 16.66 2.37
C ALA A 165 -8.67 15.25 2.99
N GLN A 166 -9.42 15.07 4.08
CA GLN A 166 -9.66 13.73 4.64
C GLN A 166 -10.50 12.85 3.70
N SER A 167 -11.50 13.43 3.03
CA SER A 167 -12.34 12.72 2.05
C SER A 167 -11.61 12.40 0.73
N GLU A 168 -10.42 12.94 0.52
CA GLU A 168 -9.63 12.70 -0.70
C GLU A 168 -8.39 11.84 -0.45
N LEU A 169 -7.99 11.61 0.80
CA LEU A 169 -6.81 10.81 1.17
C LEU A 169 -7.15 9.32 1.36
N PRO A 170 -6.66 8.42 0.49
CA PRO A 170 -6.85 6.99 0.64
C PRO A 170 -5.99 6.44 1.79
N ILE A 171 -6.59 5.59 2.63
CA ILE A 171 -5.89 4.84 3.68
C ILE A 171 -5.63 3.40 3.26
N MET A 172 -6.67 2.75 2.75
CA MET A 172 -6.66 1.32 2.45
C MET A 172 -7.59 1.06 1.27
N TRP A 173 -7.26 0.12 0.40
CA TRP A 173 -8.07 -0.18 -0.77
C TRP A 173 -7.94 -1.62 -1.21
N ASP A 174 -8.91 -2.11 -1.99
CA ASP A 174 -8.78 -3.41 -2.64
C ASP A 174 -7.52 -3.47 -3.51
N LYS A 175 -6.90 -4.65 -3.56
CA LYS A 175 -5.84 -4.92 -4.51
C LYS A 175 -6.35 -4.68 -5.94
N ILE A 176 -5.51 -4.02 -6.72
CA ILE A 176 -5.72 -3.77 -8.14
C ILE A 176 -4.45 -4.12 -8.91
N GLY A 177 -4.59 -4.30 -10.22
CA GLY A 177 -3.49 -4.53 -11.15
C GLY A 177 -3.90 -4.10 -12.56
N THR A 178 -3.08 -4.42 -13.56
CA THR A 178 -3.44 -4.23 -14.96
C THR A 178 -4.14 -5.46 -15.55
N GLN A 179 -4.04 -6.61 -14.87
CA GLN A 179 -4.67 -7.88 -15.21
C GLN A 179 -5.96 -8.11 -14.39
N VAL A 180 -6.98 -8.72 -15.01
CA VAL A 180 -8.31 -8.90 -14.41
C VAL A 180 -8.25 -9.77 -13.14
N GLU A 181 -7.35 -10.75 -13.13
CA GLU A 181 -7.14 -11.71 -12.06
C GLU A 181 -6.58 -11.08 -10.78
N MET A 182 -6.04 -9.86 -10.86
CA MET A 182 -5.50 -9.14 -9.72
C MET A 182 -6.54 -8.34 -8.94
N PHE A 183 -7.75 -8.18 -9.50
CA PHE A 183 -8.83 -7.46 -8.85
C PHE A 183 -9.63 -8.38 -7.93
N ASN A 184 -9.97 -7.90 -6.74
CA ASN A 184 -10.98 -8.56 -5.90
C ASN A 184 -12.41 -8.43 -6.47
N HIS A 185 -12.64 -7.46 -7.36
CA HIS A 185 -13.94 -7.15 -7.92
C HIS A 185 -13.90 -7.04 -9.44
N ILE A 186 -14.89 -7.65 -10.10
CA ILE A 186 -15.14 -7.52 -11.53
C ILE A 186 -16.57 -6.98 -11.71
N PRO A 187 -16.83 -5.89 -12.48
CA PRO A 187 -15.90 -5.14 -13.33
C PRO A 187 -14.80 -4.42 -12.53
N GLY A 188 -13.58 -4.36 -13.08
CA GLY A 188 -12.37 -3.90 -12.39
C GLY A 188 -12.54 -2.54 -11.69
N GLY A 189 -12.06 -2.48 -10.45
CA GLY A 189 -12.10 -1.32 -9.57
C GLY A 189 -11.76 -1.72 -8.14
N ALA A 190 -11.80 -0.75 -7.23
CA ALA A 190 -11.52 -0.98 -5.82
C ALA A 190 -12.50 -0.23 -4.93
N ASN A 191 -12.92 -0.87 -3.84
CA ASN A 191 -13.38 -0.13 -2.68
C ASN A 191 -12.16 0.55 -2.05
N VAL A 192 -12.26 1.86 -1.83
CA VAL A 192 -11.23 2.69 -1.25
C VAL A 192 -11.78 3.27 0.06
N LEU A 193 -11.10 2.99 1.16
CA LEU A 193 -11.30 3.61 2.47
C LEU A 193 -10.50 4.90 2.54
N TYR A 194 -11.18 5.99 2.86
CA TYR A 194 -10.60 7.33 3.00
C TYR A 194 -10.40 7.73 4.46
N MET A 195 -9.67 8.82 4.70
CA MET A 195 -9.26 9.24 6.04
C MET A 195 -10.40 9.68 6.96
N ASP A 196 -11.50 10.16 6.41
CA ASP A 196 -12.74 10.47 7.15
C ASP A 196 -13.57 9.20 7.51
N GLY A 197 -13.10 8.01 7.11
CA GLY A 197 -13.73 6.72 7.36
C GLY A 197 -14.79 6.30 6.33
N HIS A 198 -15.06 7.10 5.30
CA HIS A 198 -15.97 6.69 4.25
C HIS A 198 -15.30 5.70 3.29
N VAL A 199 -16.13 4.86 2.63
CA VAL A 199 -15.69 3.94 1.59
C VAL A 199 -16.41 4.25 0.30
N THR A 200 -15.67 4.38 -0.79
CA THR A 200 -16.22 4.57 -2.14
C THR A 200 -15.67 3.53 -3.09
N PHE A 201 -16.53 3.00 -3.97
CA PHE A 201 -16.07 2.16 -5.08
C PHE A 201 -15.57 3.04 -6.22
N ASN A 202 -14.28 2.94 -6.51
CA ASN A 202 -13.62 3.64 -7.60
C ASN A 202 -13.42 2.66 -8.75
N ARG A 203 -14.06 2.96 -9.89
CA ARG A 203 -13.98 2.11 -11.08
C ARG A 203 -12.61 2.28 -11.74
N TRP A 204 -11.98 1.16 -12.09
CA TRP A 204 -10.77 1.17 -12.88
C TRP A 204 -11.08 1.42 -14.36
N ILE A 205 -10.41 2.42 -14.94
CA ILE A 205 -10.48 2.77 -16.36
C ILE A 205 -9.04 2.94 -16.84
N PRO A 206 -8.37 1.88 -17.32
CA PRO A 206 -6.98 1.97 -17.71
C PRO A 206 -6.84 2.79 -18.98
N ASN A 207 -5.76 3.58 -19.08
CA ASN A 207 -5.30 4.13 -20.34
C ASN A 207 -4.51 3.06 -21.11
N PRO A 208 -5.05 2.48 -22.20
CA PRO A 208 -4.39 1.39 -22.92
C PRO A 208 -3.16 1.83 -23.73
N ASP A 209 -3.00 3.15 -23.94
CA ASP A 209 -1.92 3.73 -24.73
C ASP A 209 -0.81 4.34 -23.86
N ALA A 210 -0.92 4.21 -22.53
CA ALA A 210 0.08 4.73 -21.62
C ALA A 210 1.39 3.90 -21.72
N PRO A 211 2.55 4.58 -21.66
CA PRO A 211 3.86 3.92 -21.59
C PRO A 211 4.04 3.12 -20.29
N ASP A 212 5.05 2.24 -20.27
CA ASP A 212 5.38 1.38 -19.12
C ASP A 212 5.74 2.17 -17.83
N ASP A 213 6.15 3.43 -17.97
CA ASP A 213 6.43 4.32 -16.85
C ASP A 213 5.19 5.07 -16.32
N ALA A 214 4.01 4.77 -16.88
CA ALA A 214 2.72 5.40 -16.62
C ALA A 214 2.66 6.91 -16.93
N GLY A 215 3.62 7.47 -17.68
CA GLY A 215 3.60 8.87 -18.11
C GLY A 215 2.30 9.24 -18.83
N GLY A 216 1.74 10.42 -18.53
CA GLY A 216 0.46 10.86 -19.09
C GLY A 216 -0.78 10.36 -18.34
N THR A 217 -0.61 9.63 -17.23
CA THR A 217 -1.71 9.20 -16.34
C THR A 217 -1.80 10.00 -15.04
N GLU A 218 -1.14 11.16 -14.96
CA GLU A 218 -1.05 11.97 -13.73
C GLU A 218 -2.42 12.39 -13.17
N GLN A 219 -3.44 12.49 -14.03
CA GLN A 219 -4.80 12.88 -13.64
C GLN A 219 -5.67 11.70 -13.18
N GLU A 220 -5.20 10.46 -13.27
CA GLU A 220 -5.93 9.30 -12.75
C GLU A 220 -6.00 9.35 -11.22
N THR A 221 -7.11 8.86 -10.66
CA THR A 221 -7.34 8.92 -9.22
C THR A 221 -6.52 7.85 -8.49
N PHE A 222 -5.56 8.26 -7.67
CA PHE A 222 -4.91 7.35 -6.73
C PHE A 222 -5.96 6.82 -5.71
N PRO A 223 -5.97 5.51 -5.37
CA PRO A 223 -5.06 4.47 -5.79
C PRO A 223 -5.49 3.70 -7.05
N VAL A 224 -6.65 4.02 -7.62
CA VAL A 224 -7.22 3.34 -8.80
C VAL A 224 -6.65 3.97 -10.09
N SER A 225 -5.33 3.87 -10.24
CA SER A 225 -4.55 4.40 -11.35
C SER A 225 -3.55 3.39 -11.94
N LEU A 226 -3.26 3.50 -13.24
CA LEU A 226 -2.33 2.65 -13.97
C LEU A 226 -0.97 2.57 -13.27
N ALA A 227 -0.44 3.70 -12.81
CA ALA A 227 0.82 3.77 -12.08
C ALA A 227 0.83 2.81 -10.88
N TRP A 228 -0.25 2.79 -10.09
CA TRP A 228 -0.37 1.86 -8.96
C TRP A 228 -0.53 0.40 -9.43
N GLY A 229 -1.29 0.16 -10.49
CA GLY A 229 -1.44 -1.19 -11.07
C GLY A 229 -0.11 -1.78 -11.51
N ILE A 230 0.73 -1.01 -12.22
CA ILE A 230 2.08 -1.41 -12.63
C ILE A 230 2.98 -1.65 -11.41
N LEU A 231 2.97 -0.75 -10.43
CA LEU A 231 3.71 -0.92 -9.18
C LEU A 231 3.34 -2.22 -8.45
N ALA A 232 2.06 -2.56 -8.39
CA ALA A 232 1.56 -3.77 -7.76
C ALA A 232 2.04 -5.04 -8.49
N GLU A 233 2.07 -5.02 -9.83
CA GLU A 233 2.59 -6.13 -10.65
C GLU A 233 4.09 -6.32 -10.49
N LEU A 234 4.86 -5.23 -10.52
CA LEU A 234 6.30 -5.27 -10.29
C LEU A 234 6.60 -5.86 -8.91
N ALA A 235 5.92 -5.37 -7.87
CA ALA A 235 6.07 -5.90 -6.51
C ALA A 235 5.75 -7.40 -6.42
N LEU A 236 4.73 -7.87 -7.14
CA LEU A 236 4.37 -9.29 -7.18
C LEU A 236 5.45 -10.12 -7.88
N SER A 237 5.97 -9.66 -9.03
CA SER A 237 7.03 -10.37 -9.75
C SER A 237 8.32 -10.51 -8.95
N GLU A 238 8.65 -9.51 -8.13
CA GLU A 238 9.81 -9.55 -7.24
C GLU A 238 9.55 -10.47 -6.02
N GLN A 239 8.31 -10.56 -5.54
CA GLN A 239 7.98 -11.53 -4.48
C GLN A 239 8.16 -12.98 -4.95
N GLU A 240 7.88 -13.28 -6.23
CA GLU A 240 8.09 -14.62 -6.80
C GLU A 240 9.57 -14.94 -7.08
N SER A 241 10.44 -13.93 -7.13
CA SER A 241 11.87 -14.08 -7.40
C SER A 241 12.73 -14.26 -6.14
N LEU A 242 12.15 -14.00 -4.97
CA LEU A 242 12.75 -14.07 -3.64
C LEU A 242 12.45 -15.40 -2.92
#